data_AF-A0A849H5T6-F1
#
_entry.id   AF-A0A849H5T6-F1
#
_cell.length_a   1.000
_cell.length_b   1.000
_cell.length_c   1.000
_cell.angle_alpha   90.00
_cell.angle_beta   90.00
_cell.angle_gamma   90.00
#
_symmetry.space_group_name_H-M   'P 1'
#
loop_
_entity.id
_entity.type
_entity.pdbx_description
1 polymer ?
#
loop_
_entity_poly.entity_id
_entity_poly.type
_entity_poly.pdbx_seq_one_letter_code
_entity_poly.pdbx_strand_id
1 'polypeptide(L)'
;MDSQPLEFSDGLHLRPASKADANQVETLNGFLAAMVRETWDDMDRALRITESNPDFSGILPLGDPALRPYLNKPGIFFILGPQPSLPLLHIGASRGPIGFVLRSRIEELPEGGYGWRRETRSDKPPTFVAIATMEDYWAFAPPLRNLLAKRLGDSAAADKPEEGFPFV
;
A
#
# COMPACT_ATOMS: atom_id res chain seq x y z
N MET A 1 0.74 62.07 -32.52
CA MET A 1 1.51 60.82 -32.52
C MET A 1 2.89 61.20 -32.07
N ASP A 2 3.20 60.97 -30.79
CA ASP A 2 4.56 61.09 -30.27
C ASP A 2 4.86 59.78 -29.54
N SER A 3 5.79 59.02 -30.11
CA SER A 3 6.36 57.83 -29.51
C SER A 3 7.54 58.25 -28.65
N GLN A 4 7.53 57.90 -27.36
CA GLN A 4 8.75 57.85 -26.56
C GLN A 4 9.08 56.40 -26.18
N PRO A 5 10.37 56.06 -26.10
CA PRO A 5 10.85 54.69 -26.01
C PRO A 5 10.87 54.18 -24.57
N LEU A 6 10.88 52.85 -24.45
CA LEU A 6 11.08 52.09 -23.22
C LEU A 6 12.49 52.30 -22.66
N GLU A 7 12.60 52.67 -21.38
CA GLU A 7 13.75 52.30 -20.55
C GLU A 7 13.32 51.27 -19.51
N PHE A 8 13.83 50.06 -19.66
CA PHE A 8 13.87 49.05 -18.61
C PHE A 8 14.93 49.49 -17.60
N SER A 9 14.53 49.70 -16.35
CA SER A 9 15.46 49.79 -15.23
C SER A 9 15.24 48.62 -14.29
N ASP A 10 16.35 47.90 -14.09
CA ASP A 10 16.56 46.77 -13.20
C ASP A 10 15.97 46.96 -11.80
N GLY A 11 15.55 45.84 -11.24
CA GLY A 11 15.26 45.74 -9.82
C GLY A 11 14.38 44.56 -9.50
N LEU A 12 14.97 43.36 -9.49
CA LEU A 12 14.39 42.22 -8.78
C LEU A 12 14.51 42.49 -7.27
N HIS A 13 13.86 43.56 -6.80
CA HIS A 13 13.54 43.75 -5.41
C HIS A 13 12.48 42.71 -5.08
N LEU A 14 12.91 41.61 -4.47
CA LEU A 14 12.02 40.79 -3.65
C LEU A 14 11.34 41.74 -2.66
N ARG A 15 10.12 42.15 -3.00
CA ARG A 15 9.30 43.01 -2.16
C ARG A 15 9.17 42.29 -0.81
N PRO A 16 9.39 42.96 0.32
CA PRO A 16 9.03 42.38 1.60
C PRO A 16 7.55 42.01 1.52
N ALA A 17 7.23 40.74 1.81
CA ALA A 17 5.87 40.23 1.76
C ALA A 17 4.94 41.21 2.47
N SER A 18 3.88 41.64 1.80
CA SER A 18 2.96 42.61 2.39
C SER A 18 2.35 42.00 3.65
N LYS A 19 1.89 42.82 4.61
CA LYS A 19 1.19 42.30 5.80
C LYS A 19 0.00 41.39 5.44
N ALA A 20 -0.60 41.59 4.27
CA ALA A 20 -1.64 40.71 3.74
C ALA A 20 -1.10 39.35 3.30
N ASP A 21 0.08 39.31 2.66
CA ASP A 21 0.75 38.06 2.25
C ASP A 21 1.23 37.26 3.47
N ALA A 22 1.77 37.95 4.49
CA ALA A 22 2.17 37.32 5.75
C ALA A 22 0.98 36.68 6.48
N ASN A 23 -0.16 37.38 6.52
CA ASN A 23 -1.39 36.89 7.14
C ASN A 23 -2.01 35.70 6.37
N GLN A 24 -1.88 35.67 5.04
CA GLN A 24 -2.28 34.53 4.22
C GLN A 24 -1.40 33.30 4.47
N VAL A 25 -0.09 33.49 4.60
CA VAL A 25 0.87 32.40 4.92
C VAL A 25 0.61 31.84 6.32
N GLU A 26 0.33 32.69 7.31
CA GLU A 26 -0.04 32.25 8.66
C GLU A 26 -1.36 31.47 8.67
N THR A 27 -2.36 31.94 7.91
CA THR A 27 -3.64 31.25 7.75
C THR A 27 -3.47 29.88 7.09
N LEU A 28 -2.64 29.80 6.04
CA LEU A 28 -2.34 28.54 5.34
C LEU A 28 -1.57 27.56 6.24
N ASN A 29 -0.60 28.05 7.01
CA ASN A 29 0.14 27.22 7.96
C ASN A 29 -0.76 26.67 9.06
N GLY A 30 -1.70 27.47 9.59
CA GLY A 30 -2.71 27.01 10.54
C GLY A 30 -3.61 25.94 9.96
N PHE A 31 -4.04 26.12 8.71
CA PHE A 31 -4.86 25.15 7.98
C PHE A 31 -4.12 23.82 7.72
N LEU A 32 -2.87 23.87 7.24
CA LEU A 32 -2.05 22.68 6.97
C LEU A 32 -1.70 21.94 8.26
N ALA A 33 -1.37 22.65 9.34
CA ALA A 33 -1.10 22.05 10.63
C ALA A 33 -2.35 21.35 11.21
N ALA A 34 -3.53 21.92 11.02
CA ALA A 34 -4.80 21.29 11.40
C ALA A 34 -5.05 20.00 10.60
N MET A 35 -4.84 20.01 9.28
CA MET A 35 -4.97 18.81 8.43
C MET A 35 -3.95 17.72 8.80
N VAL A 36 -2.69 18.08 9.07
CA VAL A 36 -1.65 17.12 9.47
C VAL A 36 -2.01 16.47 10.80
N ARG A 37 -2.51 17.25 11.77
CA ARG A 37 -2.95 16.72 13.06
C ARG A 37 -4.18 15.82 12.94
N GLU A 38 -5.17 16.23 12.15
CA GLU A 38 -6.36 15.42 11.86
C GLU A 38 -5.97 14.08 11.19
N THR A 39 -5.05 14.11 10.24
CA THR A 39 -4.51 12.90 9.57
C THR A 39 -3.70 12.02 10.54
N TRP A 40 -2.95 12.64 11.46
CA TRP A 40 -2.18 11.94 12.49
C TRP A 40 -3.09 11.25 13.52
N ASP A 41 -4.16 11.91 13.94
CA ASP A 41 -5.16 11.35 14.85
C ASP A 41 -5.95 10.20 14.18
N ASP A 42 -6.23 10.32 12.88
CA ASP A 42 -6.83 9.25 12.09
C ASP A 42 -5.91 8.02 11.96
N MET A 43 -4.60 8.24 11.82
CA MET A 43 -3.60 7.17 11.80
C MET A 43 -3.42 6.52 13.17
N ASP A 44 -3.36 7.30 14.25
CA ASP A 44 -3.28 6.78 15.64
C ASP A 44 -4.53 5.98 16.01
N ARG A 45 -5.72 6.47 15.60
CA ARG A 45 -6.97 5.72 15.74
C ARG A 45 -6.92 4.40 14.95
N ALA A 46 -6.49 4.41 13.69
CA ALA A 46 -6.33 3.20 12.87
C ALA A 46 -5.35 2.18 13.48
N LEU A 47 -4.31 2.64 14.17
CA LEU A 47 -3.36 1.78 14.88
C LEU A 47 -3.97 1.15 16.15
N ARG A 48 -4.84 1.87 16.88
CA ARG A 48 -5.57 1.32 18.04
C ARG A 48 -6.68 0.34 17.64
N ILE A 49 -7.26 0.54 16.48
CA ILE A 49 -8.26 -0.35 15.90
C ILE A 49 -7.70 -1.75 15.63
N THR A 50 -6.44 -1.84 15.22
CA THR A 50 -5.76 -3.13 15.04
C THR A 50 -5.43 -3.85 16.35
N GLU A 51 -5.79 -3.28 17.51
CA GLU A 51 -5.80 -4.00 18.79
C GLU A 51 -6.98 -4.97 18.91
N SER A 52 -8.01 -4.87 18.04
CA SER A 52 -8.85 -6.04 17.74
C SER A 52 -8.09 -6.92 16.76
N ASN A 53 -7.71 -8.12 17.20
CA ASN A 53 -6.96 -9.05 16.36
C ASN A 53 -7.74 -9.31 15.06
N PRO A 54 -7.22 -8.90 13.88
CA PRO A 54 -7.87 -9.23 12.62
C PRO A 54 -8.02 -10.75 12.55
N ASP A 55 -9.22 -11.22 12.23
CA ASP A 55 -9.48 -12.66 12.12
C ASP A 55 -8.65 -13.19 10.93
N PHE A 56 -7.68 -14.03 11.28
CA PHE A 56 -6.60 -14.47 10.41
C PHE A 56 -6.76 -15.94 10.09
N SER A 57 -6.82 -16.28 8.81
CA SER A 57 -7.06 -17.65 8.35
C SER A 57 -5.90 -18.61 8.57
N GLY A 58 -4.71 -18.10 8.86
CA GLY A 58 -3.47 -18.85 8.65
C GLY A 58 -3.18 -19.06 7.16
N ILE A 59 -2.12 -19.81 6.86
CA ILE A 59 -1.75 -20.18 5.48
C ILE A 59 -2.52 -21.45 5.11
N LEU A 60 -3.43 -21.34 4.14
CA LEU A 60 -4.26 -22.44 3.67
C LEU A 60 -4.09 -22.67 2.16
N PRO A 61 -4.24 -23.90 1.66
CA PRO A 61 -4.26 -24.18 0.23
C PRO A 61 -5.33 -23.37 -0.49
N LEU A 62 -5.04 -22.90 -1.70
CA LEU A 62 -6.07 -22.34 -2.57
C LEU A 62 -7.11 -23.44 -2.84
N GLY A 63 -8.38 -23.13 -2.59
CA GLY A 63 -9.49 -24.09 -2.68
C GLY A 63 -9.90 -24.75 -1.36
N ASP A 64 -9.15 -24.52 -0.26
CA ASP A 64 -9.52 -25.05 1.06
C ASP A 64 -10.89 -24.52 1.51
N PRO A 65 -11.87 -25.39 1.86
CA PRO A 65 -13.17 -24.98 2.38
C PRO A 65 -13.08 -24.06 3.62
N ALA A 66 -12.03 -24.16 4.42
CA ALA A 66 -11.79 -23.31 5.59
C ALA A 66 -11.56 -21.84 5.24
N LEU A 67 -11.27 -21.51 3.97
CA LEU A 67 -11.17 -20.12 3.52
C LEU A 67 -12.53 -19.42 3.38
N ARG A 68 -13.63 -20.18 3.22
CA ARG A 68 -14.96 -19.63 2.93
C ARG A 68 -15.41 -18.51 3.89
N PRO A 69 -15.22 -18.60 5.22
CA PRO A 69 -15.60 -17.53 6.14
C PRO A 69 -14.86 -16.21 5.89
N TYR A 70 -13.64 -16.28 5.35
CA TYR A 70 -12.77 -15.12 5.12
C TYR A 70 -13.00 -14.45 3.76
N LEU A 71 -13.35 -15.24 2.74
CA LEU A 71 -13.50 -14.75 1.36
C LEU A 71 -14.63 -13.73 1.17
N ASN A 72 -15.62 -13.74 2.05
CA ASN A 72 -16.77 -12.83 1.97
C ASN A 72 -16.58 -11.52 2.74
N LYS A 73 -15.45 -11.35 3.45
CA LYS A 73 -15.12 -10.17 4.25
C LYS A 73 -14.10 -9.28 3.52
N PRO A 74 -14.02 -7.98 3.86
CA PRO A 74 -12.93 -7.13 3.42
C PRO A 74 -11.66 -7.31 4.26
N GLY A 75 -10.54 -6.79 3.77
CA GLY A 75 -9.23 -6.94 4.42
C GLY A 75 -8.08 -7.17 3.44
N ILE A 76 -7.06 -7.87 3.90
CA ILE A 76 -5.80 -8.10 3.17
C ILE A 76 -5.62 -9.59 2.93
N PHE A 77 -5.03 -9.93 1.79
CA PHE A 77 -4.67 -11.31 1.48
C PHE A 77 -3.25 -11.40 0.91
N PHE A 78 -2.61 -12.54 1.18
CA PHE A 78 -1.27 -12.89 0.76
C PHE A 78 -1.36 -14.12 -0.13
N ILE A 79 -0.84 -14.05 -1.34
CA ILE A 79 -0.74 -15.22 -2.23
C ILE A 79 0.68 -15.75 -2.14
N LEU A 80 0.79 -17.05 -1.90
CA LEU A 80 2.04 -17.76 -1.63
C LEU A 80 2.23 -18.88 -2.66
N GLY A 81 3.48 -19.11 -3.03
CA GLY A 81 3.88 -20.20 -3.92
C GLY A 81 3.96 -21.56 -3.21
N PRO A 82 4.45 -22.59 -3.91
CA PRO A 82 4.49 -23.95 -3.38
C PRO A 82 5.51 -24.14 -2.23
N GLN A 83 5.27 -25.18 -1.43
CA GLN A 83 6.23 -25.70 -0.44
C GLN A 83 7.49 -26.26 -1.13
N PRO A 84 8.64 -26.33 -0.41
CA PRO A 84 8.83 -26.02 1.01
C PRO A 84 9.04 -24.53 1.30
N SER A 85 9.41 -23.73 0.30
CA SER A 85 9.82 -22.34 0.49
C SER A 85 8.67 -21.35 0.76
N LEU A 86 7.42 -21.69 0.40
CA LEU A 86 6.23 -20.82 0.52
C LEU A 86 6.50 -19.33 0.18
N PRO A 87 7.09 -19.03 -0.99
CA PRO A 87 7.50 -17.67 -1.31
C PRO A 87 6.28 -16.77 -1.42
N LEU A 88 6.37 -15.57 -0.85
CA LEU A 88 5.32 -14.56 -1.01
C LEU A 88 5.33 -14.01 -2.43
N LEU A 89 4.24 -14.22 -3.17
CA LEU A 89 4.13 -13.83 -4.57
C LEU A 89 3.33 -12.53 -4.74
N HIS A 90 2.34 -12.29 -3.87
CA HIS A 90 1.50 -11.10 -3.97
C HIS A 90 0.89 -10.73 -2.61
N ILE A 91 0.72 -9.41 -2.39
CA ILE A 91 -0.09 -8.86 -1.32
C ILE A 91 -1.19 -8.02 -1.95
N GLY A 92 -2.44 -8.40 -1.70
CA GLY A 92 -3.62 -7.71 -2.18
C GLY A 92 -4.46 -7.18 -1.03
N ALA A 93 -5.32 -6.22 -1.33
CA ALA A 93 -6.29 -5.68 -0.39
C ALA A 93 -7.64 -5.53 -1.09
N SER A 94 -8.71 -5.66 -0.31
CA SER A 94 -10.07 -5.44 -0.76
C SER A 94 -10.86 -4.67 0.27
N ARG A 95 -11.59 -3.66 -0.22
CA ARG A 95 -12.58 -2.90 0.54
C ARG A 95 -13.94 -3.61 0.63
N GLY A 96 -14.18 -4.59 -0.23
CA GLY A 96 -15.34 -5.49 -0.20
C GLY A 96 -14.89 -6.96 -0.08
N PRO A 97 -15.73 -7.93 -0.46
CA PRO A 97 -15.39 -9.35 -0.31
C PRO A 97 -14.08 -9.72 -1.02
N ILE A 98 -13.09 -10.17 -0.25
CA ILE A 98 -11.75 -10.53 -0.74
C ILE A 98 -11.81 -11.54 -1.89
N GLY A 99 -12.75 -12.47 -1.85
CA GLY A 99 -12.90 -13.51 -2.86
C GLY A 99 -13.09 -12.97 -4.28
N PHE A 100 -13.74 -11.82 -4.47
CA PHE A 100 -13.85 -11.22 -5.81
C PHE A 100 -12.50 -10.72 -6.32
N VAL A 101 -11.75 -10.00 -5.47
CA VAL A 101 -10.44 -9.47 -5.84
C VAL A 101 -9.44 -10.60 -6.02
N LEU A 102 -9.44 -11.60 -5.15
CA LEU A 102 -8.58 -12.79 -5.28
C LEU A 102 -8.83 -13.50 -6.61
N ARG A 103 -10.09 -13.81 -6.96
CA ARG A 103 -10.46 -14.46 -8.24
C ARG A 103 -10.22 -13.58 -9.47
N SER A 104 -10.00 -12.28 -9.31
CA SER A 104 -9.57 -11.42 -10.42
C SER A 104 -8.08 -11.60 -10.75
N ARG A 105 -7.28 -12.11 -9.80
CA ARG A 105 -5.82 -12.29 -9.89
C ARG A 105 -5.41 -13.70 -10.22
N ILE A 106 -6.18 -14.68 -9.76
CA ILE A 106 -5.89 -16.10 -10.00
C ILE A 106 -7.05 -16.76 -10.73
N GLU A 107 -6.75 -17.84 -11.43
CA GLU A 107 -7.73 -18.70 -12.06
C GLU A 107 -7.42 -20.17 -11.83
N GLU A 108 -8.45 -20.99 -11.79
CA GLU A 108 -8.32 -22.43 -11.71
C GLU A 108 -7.94 -22.97 -13.09
N LEU A 109 -6.93 -23.84 -13.13
CA LEU A 109 -6.42 -24.40 -14.38
C LEU A 109 -7.17 -25.69 -14.75
N PRO A 110 -7.31 -26.02 -16.04
CA PRO A 110 -7.99 -27.23 -16.50
C PRO A 110 -7.39 -28.54 -15.96
N GLU A 111 -6.08 -28.53 -15.69
CA GLU A 111 -5.34 -29.68 -15.15
C GLU A 111 -5.40 -29.76 -13.61
N GLY A 112 -6.15 -28.85 -12.98
CA GLY A 112 -6.18 -28.65 -11.53
C GLY A 112 -5.18 -27.60 -11.04
N GLY A 113 -5.42 -27.10 -9.84
CA GLY A 113 -4.59 -26.05 -9.23
C GLY A 113 -4.91 -24.65 -9.75
N TYR A 114 -4.04 -23.69 -9.43
CA TYR A 114 -4.28 -22.26 -9.70
C TYR A 114 -3.11 -21.63 -10.47
N GLY A 115 -3.45 -20.76 -11.42
CA GLY A 115 -2.53 -19.95 -12.20
C GLY A 115 -2.82 -18.45 -12.04
N TRP A 116 -1.89 -17.61 -12.51
CA TRP A 116 -2.09 -16.17 -12.58
C TRP A 116 -3.03 -15.82 -13.73
N ARG A 117 -4.09 -15.08 -13.42
CA ARG A 117 -5.03 -14.56 -14.41
C ARG A 117 -4.44 -13.31 -15.06
N ARG A 118 -4.35 -13.31 -16.40
CA ARG A 118 -3.96 -12.16 -17.26
C ARG A 118 -2.53 -11.63 -17.11
N GLU A 119 -1.77 -12.09 -16.15
CA GLU A 119 -0.38 -11.69 -15.96
C GLU A 119 0.51 -12.82 -16.51
N THR A 120 1.18 -12.59 -17.64
CA THR A 120 2.30 -13.44 -18.12
C THR A 120 3.48 -13.26 -17.18
N ARG A 121 3.32 -13.77 -15.96
CA ARG A 121 4.34 -13.78 -14.92
C ARG A 121 5.14 -15.06 -15.03
N SER A 122 6.46 -14.93 -15.00
CA SER A 122 7.39 -16.04 -14.78
C SER A 122 7.41 -16.52 -13.32
N ASP A 123 6.53 -15.98 -12.48
CA ASP A 123 6.43 -16.32 -11.07
C ASP A 123 5.95 -17.76 -10.88
N LYS A 124 6.31 -18.35 -9.74
CA LYS A 124 5.79 -19.66 -9.33
C LYS A 124 4.25 -19.64 -9.30
N PRO A 125 3.59 -20.79 -9.53
CA PRO A 125 2.13 -20.85 -9.49
C PRO A 125 1.61 -20.51 -8.08
N PRO A 126 0.52 -19.74 -7.97
CA PRO A 126 -0.12 -19.49 -6.71
C PRO A 126 -0.66 -20.81 -6.15
N THR A 127 -0.29 -21.15 -4.92
CA THR A 127 -0.65 -22.44 -4.30
C THR A 127 -1.37 -22.27 -2.97
N PHE A 128 -0.96 -21.29 -2.16
CA PHE A 128 -1.53 -21.02 -0.85
C PHE A 128 -2.00 -19.57 -0.74
N VAL A 129 -2.89 -19.32 0.22
CA VAL A 129 -3.35 -17.98 0.57
C VAL A 129 -3.42 -17.84 2.09
N ALA A 130 -3.12 -16.64 2.58
CA ALA A 130 -3.45 -16.23 3.93
C ALA A 130 -4.31 -14.96 3.87
N ILE A 131 -5.31 -14.87 4.73
CA ILE A 131 -6.28 -13.76 4.72
C ILE A 131 -6.37 -13.19 6.13
N ALA A 132 -6.18 -11.88 6.24
CA ALA A 132 -6.47 -11.11 7.44
C ALA A 132 -7.71 -10.26 7.15
N THR A 133 -8.83 -10.60 7.79
CA THR A 133 -10.09 -9.89 7.59
C THR A 133 -10.22 -8.71 8.55
N MET A 134 -10.91 -7.68 8.08
CA MET A 134 -11.13 -6.44 8.83
C MET A 134 -12.62 -6.13 8.75
N GLU A 135 -13.38 -6.45 9.80
CA GLU A 135 -14.81 -6.15 9.83
C GLU A 135 -15.04 -4.63 9.97
N ASP A 136 -14.26 -4.02 10.86
CA ASP A 136 -14.22 -2.58 11.03
C ASP A 136 -13.01 -1.97 10.30
N TYR A 137 -13.15 -0.73 9.83
CA TYR A 137 -12.05 0.08 9.29
C TYR A 137 -11.34 -0.53 8.05
N TRP A 138 -12.05 -1.36 7.30
CA TRP A 138 -11.62 -1.93 6.02
C TRP A 138 -11.11 -0.89 5.01
N ALA A 139 -11.50 0.38 5.15
CA ALA A 139 -11.00 1.47 4.31
C ALA A 139 -9.48 1.61 4.35
N PHE A 140 -8.85 1.19 5.46
CA PHE A 140 -7.40 1.18 5.67
C PHE A 140 -6.70 -0.07 5.10
N ALA A 141 -7.44 -1.05 4.57
CA ALA A 141 -6.81 -2.25 4.01
C ALA A 141 -5.80 -1.92 2.88
N PRO A 142 -6.06 -1.01 1.92
CA PRO A 142 -5.05 -0.64 0.92
C PRO A 142 -3.82 0.11 1.50
N PRO A 143 -3.96 1.13 2.37
CA PRO A 143 -2.82 1.71 3.08
C PRO A 143 -2.00 0.68 3.87
N LEU A 144 -2.65 -0.20 4.63
CA LEU A 144 -1.99 -1.23 5.42
C LEU A 144 -1.26 -2.24 4.52
N ARG A 145 -1.86 -2.64 3.40
CA ARG A 145 -1.19 -3.47 2.38
C ARG A 145 0.09 -2.82 1.87
N ASN A 146 0.08 -1.50 1.63
CA ASN A 146 1.27 -0.79 1.14
C ASN A 146 2.38 -0.75 2.20
N LEU A 147 2.02 -0.53 3.47
CA LEU A 147 2.97 -0.58 4.58
C LEU A 147 3.59 -1.98 4.75
N LEU A 148 2.78 -3.03 4.66
CA LEU A 148 3.25 -4.42 4.74
C LEU A 148 4.15 -4.79 3.56
N ALA A 149 3.79 -4.39 2.34
CA ALA A 149 4.60 -4.61 1.15
C ALA A 149 5.98 -3.95 1.28
N LYS A 150 6.04 -2.72 1.82
CA LYS A 150 7.30 -2.03 2.09
C LYS A 150 8.15 -2.79 3.11
N ARG A 151 7.58 -3.12 4.27
CA ARG A 151 8.32 -3.84 5.34
C ARG A 151 8.88 -5.18 4.88
N LEU A 152 8.10 -5.95 4.11
CA LEU A 152 8.53 -7.25 3.60
C LEU A 152 9.57 -7.12 2.49
N GLY A 153 9.48 -6.08 1.65
CA GLY A 153 10.53 -5.75 0.67
C GLY A 153 11.85 -5.34 1.33
N ASP A 154 11.79 -4.52 2.38
CA ASP A 154 12.96 -4.09 3.16
C ASP A 154 13.60 -5.28 3.89
N SER A 155 12.79 -6.20 4.43
CA SER A 155 13.29 -7.43 5.07
C SER A 155 13.96 -8.38 4.06
N ALA A 156 13.42 -8.52 2.85
CA ALA A 156 14.03 -9.32 1.79
C ALA A 156 15.33 -8.69 1.24
N ALA A 157 15.50 -7.37 1.37
CA ALA A 157 16.74 -6.68 1.04
C ALA A 157 17.81 -6.84 2.14
N ALA A 158 17.40 -6.92 3.41
CA ALA A 158 18.29 -7.12 4.56
C ALA A 158 18.84 -8.55 4.67
N ASP A 159 18.15 -9.55 4.11
CA ASP A 159 18.56 -10.96 4.10
C ASP A 159 19.46 -11.34 2.91
N LYS A 160 19.90 -10.38 2.09
CA LYS A 160 21.03 -10.62 1.19
C LYS A 160 22.29 -10.59 2.04
N PRO A 161 23.00 -11.72 2.26
CA PRO A 161 24.36 -11.63 2.79
C PRO A 161 25.12 -10.72 1.83
N GLU A 162 25.85 -9.74 2.34
CA GLU A 162 26.88 -9.09 1.56
C GLU A 162 27.72 -10.21 0.95
N GLU A 163 27.55 -10.45 -0.35
CA GLU A 163 28.41 -11.34 -1.10
C GLU A 163 29.79 -10.75 -0.95
N GLY A 164 30.55 -11.37 -0.04
CA GLY A 164 31.92 -11.03 0.24
C GLY A 164 32.64 -10.94 -1.08
N PHE A 165 33.21 -9.77 -1.35
CA PHE A 165 34.13 -9.59 -2.45
C PHE A 165 35.26 -10.61 -2.31
N PRO A 166 35.42 -11.56 -3.26
CA PRO A 166 36.61 -12.37 -3.34
C PRO A 166 37.56 -11.73 -4.38
N PHE A 167 38.73 -11.30 -3.90
CA PHE A 167 39.99 -11.08 -4.64
C PHE A 167 40.00 -9.90 -5.64
N VAL A 168 41.06 -9.09 -5.74
CA VAL A 168 42.51 -9.39 -5.81
C VAL A 168 43.34 -8.37 -5.04
#